data_AF-A0A6M1SIX1-F1
#
_entry.id   AF-A0A6M1SIX1-F1
#
_cell.length_a   1.000
_cell.length_b   1.000
_cell.length_c   1.000
_cell.angle_alpha   90.00
_cell.angle_beta   90.00
_cell.angle_gamma   90.00
#
_symmetry.space_group_name_H-M   'P 1'
#
loop_
_entity.id
_entity.type
_entity.pdbx_description
1 polymer ?
#
loop_
_entity_poly.entity_id
_entity_poly.type
_entity_poly.pdbx_seq_one_letter_code
_entity_poly.pdbx_strand_id
1 'polypeptide(L)'
;MKKTLSTWLLLAPLAVSLILAGCDTTGSNGAQPELSVSFVAKSSSSAAKSSSGAALKSNHVTITSAKMLLRKIEFSNDIEDDGLPDDSLEFETGPFVVALNLDGSVNTVAVNNVPVGQYDEIEFDVHKPEDNETPPDPDFKVGTSGDERFSVIIQGTYNGEEFTYRSSENMEQELELSTPLNITEDTDRINVTLTVNLSEWFVDENNNPLDPTLVDNENAIDESIKRSFEDAFEDDDEDGEED
;
A
#
# COMPACT_ATOMS: atom_id res chain seq x y z
N MET A 1 -80.83 64.20 -5.44
CA MET A 1 -81.31 63.32 -6.53
C MET A 1 -80.10 62.83 -7.32
N LYS A 2 -80.10 61.53 -7.71
CA LYS A 2 -79.06 60.76 -8.43
C LYS A 2 -77.94 60.23 -7.50
N LYS A 3 -78.05 58.98 -6.99
CA LYS A 3 -77.49 57.69 -7.49
C LYS A 3 -75.98 57.81 -7.73
N THR A 4 -75.12 57.01 -7.10
CA THR A 4 -74.89 55.59 -7.44
C THR A 4 -74.22 54.79 -6.31
N LEU A 5 -74.55 53.48 -6.23
CA LEU A 5 -73.85 52.44 -5.48
C LEU A 5 -72.40 52.27 -5.98
N SER A 6 -71.47 51.94 -5.08
CA SER A 6 -70.22 51.29 -5.44
C SER A 6 -69.86 50.24 -4.39
N THR A 7 -70.00 48.99 -4.81
CA THR A 7 -69.61 47.76 -4.12
C THR A 7 -68.10 47.69 -4.06
N TRP A 8 -67.49 47.65 -2.88
CA TRP A 8 -66.06 47.39 -2.73
C TRP A 8 -65.82 45.91 -2.40
N LEU A 9 -65.22 45.24 -3.39
CA LEU A 9 -64.74 43.87 -3.38
C LEU A 9 -63.56 43.77 -2.40
N LEU A 10 -63.63 42.85 -1.45
CA LEU A 10 -62.49 42.44 -0.61
C LEU A 10 -61.45 41.75 -1.52
N LEU A 11 -60.34 42.44 -1.80
CA LEU A 11 -59.17 41.89 -2.48
C LEU A 11 -58.19 41.41 -1.39
N ALA A 12 -58.14 40.10 -1.17
CA ALA A 12 -57.12 39.48 -0.33
C ALA A 12 -55.76 39.50 -1.09
N PRO A 13 -54.66 39.95 -0.48
CA PRO A 13 -53.34 39.81 -1.09
C PRO A 13 -52.91 38.34 -1.05
N LEU A 14 -52.87 37.71 -2.22
CA LEU A 14 -52.24 36.41 -2.44
C LEU A 14 -50.72 36.62 -2.33
N ALA A 15 -50.15 36.35 -1.17
CA ALA A 15 -48.70 36.30 -0.98
C ALA A 15 -48.17 35.08 -1.73
N VAL A 16 -47.63 35.30 -2.92
CA VAL A 16 -46.86 34.29 -3.67
C VAL A 16 -45.47 34.26 -3.06
N SER A 17 -45.25 33.34 -2.12
CA SER A 17 -43.91 33.00 -1.64
C SER A 17 -43.16 32.29 -2.76
N LEU A 18 -42.31 33.06 -3.46
CA LEU A 18 -41.34 32.52 -4.41
C LEU A 18 -40.22 31.85 -3.60
N ILE A 19 -40.35 30.55 -3.36
CA ILE A 19 -39.27 29.74 -2.81
C ILE A 19 -38.29 29.53 -3.96
N LEU A 20 -37.24 30.36 -4.02
CA LEU A 20 -36.05 30.06 -4.79
C LEU A 20 -35.40 28.84 -4.13
N ALA A 21 -35.75 27.64 -4.60
CA ALA A 21 -34.89 26.48 -4.47
C ALA A 21 -33.66 26.75 -5.34
N GLY A 22 -32.68 27.44 -4.78
CA GLY A 22 -31.31 27.38 -5.27
C GLY A 22 -30.87 25.93 -5.07
N CYS A 23 -30.92 25.16 -6.14
CA CYS A 23 -30.14 23.93 -6.22
C CYS A 23 -28.69 24.40 -6.23
N ASP A 24 -28.10 24.49 -5.05
CA ASP A 24 -26.65 24.50 -4.93
C ASP A 24 -26.23 23.13 -5.44
N THR A 25 -25.80 23.05 -6.69
CA THR A 25 -25.17 21.84 -7.23
C THR A 25 -23.79 21.77 -6.60
N THR A 26 -23.75 21.48 -5.30
CA THR A 26 -22.62 20.83 -4.67
C THR A 26 -22.28 19.65 -5.56
N GLY A 27 -21.06 19.68 -6.09
CA GLY A 27 -20.58 18.83 -7.17
C GLY A 27 -20.99 17.37 -6.97
N SER A 28 -21.20 16.69 -8.08
CA SER A 28 -21.22 15.23 -8.07
C SER A 28 -19.99 14.76 -7.30
N ASN A 29 -20.20 14.20 -6.11
CA ASN A 29 -19.27 13.25 -5.54
C ASN A 29 -19.31 12.04 -6.50
N GLY A 30 -18.58 12.13 -7.62
CA GLY A 30 -18.19 10.94 -8.36
C GLY A 30 -17.42 10.09 -7.36
N ALA A 31 -17.86 8.86 -7.16
CA ALA A 31 -17.08 7.91 -6.38
C ALA A 31 -15.67 7.91 -6.97
N GLN A 32 -14.66 8.20 -6.16
CA GLN A 32 -13.28 8.03 -6.62
C GLN A 32 -13.00 6.52 -6.60
N PRO A 33 -12.27 6.00 -7.60
CA PRO A 33 -11.86 4.60 -7.62
C PRO A 33 -11.15 4.23 -6.32
N GLU A 34 -11.47 3.05 -5.78
CA GLU A 34 -10.75 2.47 -4.64
C GLU A 34 -9.55 1.67 -5.17
N LEU A 35 -8.33 2.11 -4.84
CA LEU A 35 -7.12 1.32 -5.10
C LEU A 35 -6.71 0.60 -3.82
N SER A 36 -6.23 -0.63 -3.95
CA SER A 36 -5.50 -1.29 -2.88
C SER A 36 -4.18 -1.84 -3.37
N VAL A 37 -3.25 -1.97 -2.44
CA VAL A 37 -1.95 -2.60 -2.68
C VAL A 37 -1.85 -3.81 -1.77
N SER A 38 -1.65 -4.96 -2.38
CA SER A 38 -1.55 -6.25 -1.71
C SER A 38 -0.13 -6.78 -1.75
N PHE A 39 0.27 -7.51 -0.71
CA PHE A 39 1.55 -8.18 -0.63
C PHE A 39 1.35 -9.69 -0.52
N VAL A 40 2.04 -10.45 -1.37
CA VAL A 40 2.06 -11.91 -1.34
C VAL A 40 3.48 -12.39 -1.04
N ALA A 41 3.61 -13.17 0.04
CA ALA A 41 4.85 -13.84 0.38
C ALA A 41 4.98 -15.15 -0.41
N LYS A 42 5.94 -15.20 -1.33
CA LYS A 42 6.33 -16.42 -2.04
C LYS A 42 7.37 -17.18 -1.22
N SER A 43 7.34 -18.51 -1.34
CA SER A 43 8.42 -19.38 -0.85
C SER A 43 8.75 -20.44 -1.89
N SER A 44 10.03 -20.83 -1.97
CA SER A 44 10.49 -21.90 -2.86
C SER A 44 9.92 -23.29 -2.52
N SER A 45 9.11 -23.40 -1.46
CA SER A 45 8.33 -24.60 -1.17
C SER A 45 6.87 -24.44 -1.58
N SER A 46 6.58 -24.84 -2.82
CA SER A 46 5.25 -25.28 -3.23
C SER A 46 4.84 -26.50 -2.40
N ALA A 47 4.36 -26.29 -1.17
CA ALA A 47 3.87 -27.33 -0.29
C ALA A 47 2.70 -26.83 0.58
N ALA A 48 1.49 -26.99 0.02
CA ALA A 48 0.20 -27.15 0.69
C ALA A 48 -0.24 -26.09 1.73
N LYS A 49 -1.31 -25.36 1.36
CA LYS A 49 -2.22 -24.64 2.26
C LYS A 49 -2.47 -25.43 3.55
N SER A 50 -1.82 -25.03 4.64
CA SER A 50 -2.17 -25.44 6.00
C SER A 50 -2.62 -24.21 6.77
N SER A 51 -3.89 -24.24 7.14
CA SER A 51 -4.58 -23.24 7.93
C SER A 51 -3.87 -22.96 9.27
N SER A 52 -3.74 -21.66 9.57
CA SER A 52 -3.24 -21.02 10.81
C SER A 52 -1.72 -20.98 10.99
N GLY A 53 -1.11 -19.83 10.68
CA GLY A 53 0.24 -19.44 11.14
C GLY A 53 1.37 -20.28 10.55
N ALA A 54 1.30 -20.59 9.25
CA ALA A 54 2.32 -21.39 8.58
C ALA A 54 3.68 -20.69 8.65
N ALA A 55 4.66 -21.32 9.26
CA ALA A 55 6.03 -20.83 9.27
C ALA A 55 6.72 -21.26 7.96
N LEU A 56 7.38 -20.32 7.26
CA LEU A 56 8.12 -20.63 6.03
C LEU A 56 9.46 -21.27 6.36
N LYS A 57 9.84 -22.35 5.67
CA LYS A 57 11.04 -23.14 6.00
C LYS A 57 12.02 -23.26 4.84
N SER A 58 13.26 -22.87 5.09
CA SER A 58 14.44 -23.30 4.35
C SER A 58 15.22 -24.35 5.18
N ASN A 59 16.32 -24.90 4.63
CA ASN A 59 17.14 -25.90 5.33
C ASN A 59 17.71 -25.39 6.67
N HIS A 60 17.83 -24.07 6.85
CA HIS A 60 18.43 -23.44 8.02
C HIS A 60 17.50 -22.48 8.73
N VAL A 61 16.56 -21.84 8.02
CA VAL A 61 15.68 -20.80 8.59
C VAL A 61 14.24 -21.27 8.60
N THR A 62 13.53 -20.98 9.69
CA THR A 62 12.08 -20.99 9.73
C THR A 62 11.59 -19.58 10.10
N ILE A 63 10.88 -18.89 9.21
CA ILE A 63 10.28 -17.57 9.50
C ILE A 63 8.90 -17.78 10.11
N THR A 64 8.63 -17.11 11.22
CA THR A 64 7.33 -17.18 11.94
C THR A 64 6.61 -15.83 11.96
N SER A 65 7.33 -14.73 11.72
CA SER A 65 6.75 -13.40 11.52
C SER A 65 7.69 -12.55 10.67
N ALA A 66 7.12 -11.73 9.79
CA ALA A 66 7.83 -10.71 9.04
C ALA A 66 6.95 -9.46 8.94
N LYS A 67 7.47 -8.33 9.41
CA LYS A 67 6.81 -7.02 9.35
C LYS A 67 7.72 -6.00 8.70
N MET A 68 7.17 -5.13 7.88
CA MET A 68 7.86 -4.00 7.26
C MET A 68 7.08 -2.72 7.52
N LEU A 69 7.79 -1.64 7.81
CA LEU A 69 7.21 -0.31 7.91
C LEU A 69 7.39 0.40 6.57
N LEU A 70 6.29 0.68 5.88
CA LEU A 70 6.30 1.48 4.67
C LEU A 70 6.01 2.93 5.01
N ARG A 71 6.87 3.85 4.56
CA ARG A 71 6.64 5.29 4.71
C ARG A 71 5.69 5.81 3.66
N LYS A 72 5.95 5.44 2.42
CA LYS A 72 5.21 5.85 1.24
C LYS A 72 5.04 4.70 0.26
N ILE A 73 3.93 4.74 -0.47
CA ILE A 73 3.71 4.05 -1.74
C ILE A 73 3.34 5.13 -2.74
N GLU A 74 3.99 5.08 -3.89
CA GLU A 74 3.87 6.03 -4.97
C GLU A 74 3.62 5.29 -6.28
N PHE A 75 2.81 5.88 -7.14
CA PHE A 75 2.63 5.40 -8.51
C PHE A 75 2.96 6.54 -9.43
N SER A 76 3.66 6.20 -10.50
CA SER A 76 4.13 7.14 -11.50
C SER A 76 3.80 6.61 -12.89
N ASN A 77 4.00 7.48 -13.86
CA ASN A 77 3.95 7.12 -15.27
C ASN A 77 5.24 7.61 -15.92
N ASP A 78 6.10 6.69 -16.35
CA ASP A 78 7.30 7.03 -17.11
C ASP A 78 7.03 6.93 -18.62
N ILE A 79 6.13 7.78 -19.12
CA ILE A 79 6.11 8.07 -20.56
C ILE A 79 7.31 8.96 -20.83
N GLU A 80 8.41 8.37 -21.29
CA GLU A 80 9.59 9.09 -21.79
C GLU A 80 9.18 10.23 -22.75
N ASP A 81 9.24 11.45 -22.22
CA ASP A 81 9.37 12.78 -22.83
C ASP A 81 9.40 12.82 -24.38
N ASP A 82 8.24 13.12 -25.00
CA ASP A 82 8.14 13.58 -26.40
C ASP A 82 8.30 15.11 -26.54
N GLY A 83 8.84 15.77 -25.52
CA GLY A 83 9.00 17.22 -25.43
C GLY A 83 7.79 17.94 -24.81
N LEU A 84 6.89 17.21 -24.16
CA LEU A 84 5.78 17.75 -23.38
C LEU A 84 6.22 17.95 -21.91
N PRO A 85 5.61 18.90 -21.18
CA PRO A 85 5.88 19.02 -19.75
C PRO A 85 5.64 17.67 -19.07
N ASP A 86 6.48 17.36 -18.09
CA ASP A 86 6.40 16.23 -17.17
C ASP A 86 5.01 16.21 -16.52
N ASP A 87 4.04 15.63 -17.23
CA ASP A 87 2.67 15.38 -16.80
C ASP A 87 2.60 13.99 -16.13
N SER A 88 3.73 13.49 -15.60
CA SER A 88 3.77 12.30 -14.76
C SER A 88 2.78 12.48 -13.60
N LEU A 89 1.85 11.54 -13.50
CA LEU A 89 0.88 11.52 -12.41
C LEU A 89 1.55 10.81 -11.24
N GLU A 90 1.98 11.57 -10.25
CA GLU A 90 2.49 11.05 -8.98
C GLU A 90 1.40 11.16 -7.89
N PHE A 91 1.20 10.10 -7.13
CA PHE A 91 0.42 10.17 -5.89
C PHE A 91 1.03 9.31 -4.79
N GLU A 92 1.02 9.83 -3.56
CA GLU A 92 1.66 9.20 -2.41
C GLU A 92 0.63 8.79 -1.33
N THR A 93 0.85 7.64 -0.68
CA THR A 93 0.06 7.21 0.48
C THR A 93 0.92 6.56 1.57
N GLY A 94 0.58 6.75 2.85
CA GLY A 94 1.33 6.16 3.98
C GLY A 94 1.26 6.96 5.28
N PRO A 95 1.91 6.49 6.37
CA PRO A 95 2.70 5.25 6.49
C PRO A 95 1.86 4.01 6.86
N PHE A 96 2.39 2.82 6.57
CA PHE A 96 1.72 1.52 6.80
C PHE A 96 2.63 0.49 7.44
N VAL A 97 2.04 -0.44 8.20
CA VAL A 97 2.74 -1.66 8.63
C VAL A 97 2.21 -2.80 7.79
N VAL A 98 3.09 -3.39 6.99
CA VAL A 98 2.80 -4.59 6.21
C VAL A 98 3.28 -5.79 7.01
N ALA A 99 2.34 -6.62 7.46
CA ALA A 99 2.64 -7.90 8.12
C ALA A 99 2.40 -9.02 7.11
N LEU A 100 3.48 -9.67 6.64
CA LEU A 100 3.38 -10.66 5.57
C LEU A 100 2.67 -11.92 6.06
N ASN A 101 1.70 -12.37 5.27
CA ASN A 101 1.02 -13.64 5.49
C ASN A 101 1.91 -14.79 4.98
N LEU A 102 2.52 -15.51 5.91
CA LEU A 102 3.48 -16.58 5.62
C LEU A 102 2.85 -17.85 5.04
N ASP A 103 1.51 -17.93 4.96
CA ASP A 103 0.79 -19.01 4.27
C ASP A 103 0.55 -18.76 2.78
N GLY A 104 1.07 -17.63 2.26
CA GLY A 104 0.95 -17.21 0.87
C GLY A 104 -0.36 -16.52 0.54
N SER A 105 -1.20 -16.18 1.52
CA SER A 105 -2.36 -15.32 1.28
C SER A 105 -1.96 -13.85 1.08
N VAL A 106 -2.79 -13.09 0.36
CA VAL A 106 -2.64 -11.66 0.18
C VAL A 106 -2.76 -10.89 1.51
N ASN A 107 -1.91 -9.88 1.71
CA ASN A 107 -2.07 -8.89 2.77
C ASN A 107 -2.31 -7.51 2.14
N THR A 108 -3.52 -6.98 2.29
CA THR A 108 -3.96 -5.78 1.58
C THR A 108 -3.88 -4.52 2.44
N VAL A 109 -3.34 -3.47 1.86
CA VAL A 109 -3.35 -2.10 2.39
C VAL A 109 -4.21 -1.23 1.48
N ALA A 110 -5.21 -0.57 2.06
CA ALA A 110 -6.10 0.30 1.30
C ALA A 110 -5.41 1.64 0.95
N VAL A 111 -5.52 2.04 -0.31
CA VAL A 111 -4.97 3.28 -0.86
C VAL A 111 -6.11 4.15 -1.38
N ASN A 112 -6.36 5.28 -0.70
CA ASN A 112 -7.52 6.11 -1.01
C ASN A 112 -7.14 7.31 -1.88
N ASN A 113 -8.09 7.74 -2.72
CA ASN A 113 -8.03 8.96 -3.54
C ASN A 113 -6.96 8.95 -4.64
N VAL A 114 -6.94 7.87 -5.43
CA VAL A 114 -6.04 7.77 -6.57
C VAL A 114 -6.58 8.61 -7.74
N PRO A 115 -5.76 9.52 -8.30
CA PRO A 115 -6.16 10.29 -9.47
C PRO A 115 -6.44 9.38 -10.68
N VAL A 116 -7.42 9.76 -11.50
CA VAL A 116 -7.60 9.16 -12.83
C VAL A 116 -6.33 9.37 -13.65
N GLY A 117 -5.88 8.32 -14.33
CA GLY A 117 -4.55 8.31 -14.92
C GLY A 117 -4.14 6.94 -15.44
N GLN A 118 -3.05 6.94 -16.18
CA GLN A 118 -2.31 5.74 -16.51
C GLN A 118 -1.06 5.69 -15.62
N TYR A 119 -0.72 4.50 -15.13
CA TYR A 119 0.45 4.27 -14.28
C TYR A 119 1.14 2.99 -14.76
N ASP A 120 2.47 2.99 -14.84
CA ASP A 120 3.27 1.84 -15.28
C ASP A 120 4.35 1.45 -14.27
N GLU A 121 4.48 2.20 -13.18
CA GLU A 121 5.44 1.95 -12.12
C GLU A 121 4.81 2.16 -10.75
N ILE A 122 5.29 1.37 -9.78
CA ILE A 122 5.02 1.55 -8.35
C ILE A 122 6.35 1.65 -7.59
N GLU A 123 6.48 2.71 -6.79
CA GLU A 123 7.60 2.93 -5.89
C GLU A 123 7.13 2.84 -4.43
N PHE A 124 7.95 2.28 -3.54
CA PHE A 124 7.67 2.33 -2.10
C PHE A 124 8.94 2.36 -1.25
N ASP A 125 8.81 3.01 -0.08
CA ASP A 125 9.90 3.15 0.88
C ASP A 125 9.69 2.25 2.10
N VAL A 126 10.51 1.22 2.26
CA VAL A 126 10.68 0.54 3.55
C VAL A 126 11.54 1.43 4.45
N HIS A 127 10.98 1.91 5.55
CA HIS A 127 11.48 3.07 6.28
C HIS A 127 11.79 2.79 7.73
N LYS A 128 12.93 3.31 8.20
CA LYS A 128 13.27 3.40 9.62
C LYS A 128 12.74 4.73 10.19
N PRO A 129 11.87 4.70 11.21
CA PRO A 129 11.29 5.91 11.79
C PRO A 129 12.33 6.96 12.19
N GLU A 130 11.99 8.24 12.01
CA GLU A 130 12.79 9.34 12.55
C GLU A 130 12.66 9.47 14.08
N ASP A 131 13.56 10.23 14.72
CA ASP A 131 13.53 10.44 16.19
C ASP A 131 12.24 11.15 16.65
N ASN A 132 11.67 12.00 15.82
CA ASN A 132 10.39 12.68 16.08
C ASN A 132 9.17 11.96 15.49
N GLU A 133 9.36 10.81 14.84
CA GLU A 133 8.29 10.03 14.23
C GLU A 133 7.70 9.01 15.21
N THR A 134 6.39 8.78 15.14
CA THR A 134 5.72 7.71 15.88
C THR A 134 5.19 6.70 14.86
N PRO A 135 5.79 5.50 14.74
CA PRO A 135 5.32 4.50 13.79
C PRO A 135 3.95 3.94 14.21
N PRO A 136 3.14 3.42 13.27
CA PRO A 136 1.85 2.79 13.58
C PRO A 136 1.97 1.57 14.51
N ASP A 137 3.09 0.84 14.43
CA ASP A 137 3.44 -0.27 15.32
C ASP A 137 4.67 0.11 16.17
N PRO A 138 4.55 0.11 17.53
CA PRO A 138 5.64 0.51 18.42
C PRO A 138 6.86 -0.43 18.37
N ASP A 139 6.74 -1.64 17.81
CA ASP A 139 7.89 -2.54 17.68
C ASP A 139 9.00 -1.95 16.78
N PHE A 140 8.65 -1.06 15.85
CA PHE A 140 9.60 -0.37 14.96
C PHE A 140 10.35 0.77 15.66
N LYS A 141 9.98 1.14 16.89
CA LYS A 141 10.68 2.18 17.66
C LYS A 141 10.56 1.92 19.16
N VAL A 142 11.63 1.36 19.73
CA VAL A 142 11.70 1.06 21.17
C VAL A 142 12.43 2.15 21.96
N GLY A 143 13.07 3.09 21.27
CA GLY A 143 13.82 4.19 21.88
C GLY A 143 14.07 5.34 20.90
N THR A 144 14.96 6.26 21.28
CA THR A 144 15.30 7.46 20.50
C THR A 144 16.62 7.29 19.73
N SER A 145 17.41 6.27 20.06
CA SER A 145 18.70 6.01 19.41
C SER A 145 18.50 5.43 18.01
N GLY A 146 19.51 5.55 17.13
CA GLY A 146 19.42 5.03 15.75
C GLY A 146 19.30 3.52 15.66
N ASP A 147 19.87 2.81 16.62
CA ASP A 147 19.87 1.36 16.82
C ASP A 147 18.62 0.83 17.54
N GLU A 148 17.70 1.73 17.93
CA GLU A 148 16.42 1.40 18.58
C GLU A 148 15.21 1.65 17.67
N ARG A 149 15.48 1.84 16.36
CA ARG A 149 14.50 2.18 15.32
C ARG A 149 14.73 1.26 14.14
N PHE A 150 13.66 0.67 13.63
CA PHE A 150 13.74 -0.43 12.68
C PHE A 150 12.81 -0.21 11.50
N SER A 151 13.14 -0.79 10.36
CA SER A 151 12.36 -0.75 9.12
C SER A 151 11.75 -2.11 8.79
N VAL A 152 12.44 -3.19 9.16
CA VAL A 152 12.01 -4.58 9.00
C VAL A 152 12.22 -5.34 10.31
N ILE A 153 11.25 -6.16 10.70
CA ILE A 153 11.34 -7.03 11.88
C ILE A 153 10.96 -8.45 11.44
N ILE A 154 11.89 -9.38 11.60
CA ILE A 154 11.71 -10.79 11.24
C ILE A 154 11.94 -11.65 12.46
N GLN A 155 11.02 -12.57 12.74
CA GLN A 155 11.14 -13.54 13.81
C GLN A 155 11.12 -14.95 13.23
N GLY A 156 11.86 -15.86 13.87
CA GLY A 156 11.97 -17.21 13.38
C GLY A 156 12.94 -18.06 14.18
N THR A 157 13.38 -19.16 13.56
CA THR A 157 14.49 -19.98 14.07
C THR A 157 15.57 -20.18 13.03
N TYR A 158 16.84 -20.09 13.41
CA TYR A 158 18.00 -20.46 12.60
C TYR A 158 18.64 -21.70 13.22
N ASN A 159 18.73 -22.80 12.46
CA ASN A 159 19.20 -24.11 12.96
C ASN A 159 18.50 -24.58 14.26
N GLY A 160 17.23 -24.17 14.45
CA GLY A 160 16.41 -24.50 15.62
C GLY A 160 16.54 -23.55 16.82
N GLU A 161 17.43 -22.54 16.76
CA GLU A 161 17.54 -21.48 17.77
C GLU A 161 16.69 -20.28 17.36
N GLU A 162 15.92 -19.71 18.29
CA GLU A 162 15.08 -18.54 18.02
C GLU A 162 15.94 -17.31 17.70
N PHE A 163 15.53 -16.54 16.71
CA PHE A 163 16.13 -15.24 16.39
C PHE A 163 15.06 -14.16 16.21
N THR A 164 15.48 -12.91 16.39
CA THR A 164 14.76 -11.75 15.89
C THR A 164 15.75 -10.87 15.16
N TYR A 165 15.61 -10.79 13.84
CA TYR A 165 16.38 -9.91 12.99
C TYR A 165 15.65 -8.58 12.87
N ARG A 166 16.40 -7.48 12.93
CA ARG A 166 15.88 -6.12 12.84
C ARG A 166 16.74 -5.32 11.89
N SER A 167 16.20 -4.96 10.74
CA SER A 167 16.85 -4.02 9.84
C SER A 167 16.68 -2.61 10.36
N SER A 168 17.72 -1.80 10.23
CA SER A 168 17.69 -0.36 10.47
C SER A 168 17.90 0.44 9.18
N GLU A 169 17.85 -0.22 8.03
CA GLU A 169 18.10 0.40 6.73
C GLU A 169 16.82 0.97 6.12
N ASN A 170 16.95 2.10 5.42
CA ASN A 170 15.89 2.57 4.53
C ASN A 170 16.09 1.91 3.17
N MET A 171 15.02 1.39 2.57
CA MET A 171 15.06 0.71 1.28
C MET A 171 13.98 1.30 0.38
N GLU A 172 14.42 1.97 -0.68
CA GLU A 172 13.57 2.39 -1.80
C GLU A 172 13.45 1.23 -2.78
N GLN A 173 12.22 0.93 -3.19
CA GLN A 173 11.85 -0.12 -4.13
C GLN A 173 11.06 0.48 -5.27
N GLU A 174 11.42 0.08 -6.48
CA GLU A 174 10.85 0.57 -7.73
C GLU A 174 10.53 -0.67 -8.56
N LEU A 175 9.26 -0.85 -8.92
CA LEU A 175 8.78 -2.00 -9.68
C LEU A 175 7.96 -1.52 -10.87
N GLU A 176 8.37 -1.95 -12.07
CA GLU A 176 7.52 -1.86 -13.26
C GLU A 176 6.28 -2.74 -13.06
N LEU A 177 5.11 -2.20 -13.37
CA LEU A 177 3.87 -2.95 -13.42
C LEU A 177 3.89 -3.88 -14.64
N SER A 178 3.57 -5.15 -14.44
CA SER A 178 3.51 -6.14 -15.54
C SER A 178 2.59 -5.69 -16.68
N THR A 179 1.51 -5.00 -16.32
CA THR A 179 0.57 -4.32 -17.20
C THR A 179 0.29 -2.92 -16.65
N PRO A 180 0.37 -1.85 -17.47
CA PRO A 180 0.03 -0.51 -17.03
C PRO A 180 -1.42 -0.40 -16.54
N LEU A 181 -1.61 0.17 -15.36
CA LEU A 181 -2.93 0.43 -14.77
C LEU A 181 -3.58 1.61 -15.47
N ASN A 182 -4.86 1.49 -15.79
CA ASN A 182 -5.63 2.58 -16.39
C ASN A 182 -6.86 2.91 -15.54
N ILE A 183 -6.74 3.94 -14.71
CA ILE A 183 -7.76 4.37 -13.77
C ILE A 183 -8.62 5.46 -14.42
N THR A 184 -9.93 5.19 -14.51
CA THR A 184 -10.92 6.07 -15.13
C THR A 184 -12.01 6.47 -14.13
N GLU A 185 -12.87 7.43 -14.50
CA GLU A 185 -14.04 7.78 -13.67
C GLU A 185 -15.04 6.63 -13.49
N ASP A 186 -14.99 5.62 -14.37
CA ASP A 186 -15.84 4.42 -14.33
C ASP A 186 -15.15 3.24 -13.62
N THR A 187 -13.92 3.41 -13.14
CA THR A 187 -13.21 2.38 -12.36
C THR A 187 -13.79 2.35 -10.95
N ASP A 188 -14.36 1.21 -10.54
CA ASP A 188 -14.95 1.04 -9.21
C ASP A 188 -13.88 0.66 -8.17
N ARG A 189 -13.11 -0.39 -8.47
CA ARG A 189 -12.04 -0.93 -7.61
C ARG A 189 -10.92 -1.45 -8.48
N ILE A 190 -9.68 -1.30 -8.01
CA ILE A 190 -8.49 -1.89 -8.59
C ILE A 190 -7.56 -2.39 -7.47
N ASN A 191 -6.91 -3.53 -7.64
CA ASN A 191 -5.90 -4.00 -6.68
C ASN A 191 -4.58 -4.34 -7.41
N VAL A 192 -3.48 -3.92 -6.80
CA VAL A 192 -2.13 -4.20 -7.28
C VAL A 192 -1.43 -5.10 -6.28
N THR A 193 -1.00 -6.29 -6.72
CA THR A 193 -0.30 -7.26 -5.89
C THR A 193 1.21 -7.19 -6.14
N LEU A 194 1.97 -7.04 -5.06
CA LEU A 194 3.43 -7.10 -5.03
C LEU A 194 3.87 -8.43 -4.45
N THR A 195 4.88 -9.03 -5.04
CA THR A 195 5.37 -10.33 -4.60
C THR A 195 6.74 -10.22 -3.92
N VAL A 196 6.87 -10.93 -2.80
CA VAL A 196 8.08 -10.92 -1.97
C VAL A 196 8.58 -12.34 -1.77
N ASN A 197 9.77 -12.65 -2.26
CA ASN A 197 10.36 -13.98 -2.16
C ASN A 197 11.16 -14.16 -0.86
N LEU A 198 10.49 -14.73 0.15
CA LEU A 198 11.05 -14.89 1.49
C LEU A 198 12.17 -15.94 1.55
N SER A 199 12.35 -16.75 0.50
CA SER A 199 13.42 -17.75 0.48
C SER A 199 14.81 -17.19 0.20
N GLU A 200 14.88 -15.93 -0.22
CA GLU A 200 16.13 -15.24 -0.55
C GLU A 200 16.72 -14.45 0.64
N TRP A 201 15.91 -14.12 1.64
CA TRP A 201 16.27 -13.20 2.73
C TRP A 201 17.50 -13.61 3.54
N PHE A 202 17.71 -14.92 3.76
CA PHE A 202 18.79 -15.43 4.60
C PHE A 202 19.78 -16.30 3.82
N VAL A 203 20.00 -15.94 2.57
CA VAL A 203 21.08 -16.49 1.74
C VAL A 203 21.86 -15.36 1.06
N ASP A 204 23.14 -15.60 0.79
CA ASP A 204 23.96 -14.70 -0.02
C ASP A 204 23.74 -14.93 -1.52
N GLU A 205 24.39 -14.13 -2.37
CA GLU A 205 24.31 -14.23 -3.84
C GLU A 205 24.74 -15.60 -4.40
N ASN A 206 25.52 -16.36 -3.62
CA ASN A 206 25.98 -17.71 -3.97
C ASN A 206 25.09 -18.81 -3.37
N ASN A 207 23.94 -18.44 -2.79
CA ASN A 207 23.02 -19.30 -2.05
C ASN A 207 23.60 -19.94 -0.78
N ASN A 208 24.66 -19.35 -0.19
CA ASN A 208 25.13 -19.78 1.13
C ASN A 208 24.22 -19.23 2.22
N PRO A 209 23.90 -20.01 3.27
CA PRO A 209 23.05 -19.54 4.34
C PRO A 209 23.72 -18.43 5.15
N LEU A 210 22.98 -17.36 5.39
CA LEU A 210 23.34 -16.25 6.29
C LEU A 210 22.71 -16.52 7.66
N ASP A 211 23.52 -16.47 8.72
CA ASP A 211 23.05 -16.58 10.10
C ASP A 211 22.54 -15.21 10.57
N PRO A 212 21.23 -15.05 10.88
CA PRO A 212 20.64 -13.78 11.27
C PRO A 212 21.04 -13.30 12.68
N THR A 213 21.76 -14.12 13.44
CA THR A 213 22.26 -13.76 14.77
C THR A 213 23.66 -13.13 14.74
N LEU A 214 24.31 -13.14 13.56
CA LEU A 214 25.64 -12.57 13.37
C LEU A 214 25.55 -11.18 12.72
N VAL A 215 26.04 -10.17 13.42
CA VAL A 215 26.11 -8.78 12.94
C VAL A 215 26.83 -8.64 11.59
N ASP A 216 27.84 -9.48 11.34
CA ASP A 216 28.61 -9.46 10.09
C ASP A 216 27.74 -9.81 8.86
N ASN A 217 26.58 -10.44 9.06
CA ASN A 217 25.65 -10.80 7.99
C ASN A 217 24.57 -9.74 7.75
N GLU A 218 24.43 -8.72 8.61
CA GLU A 218 23.30 -7.77 8.56
C GLU A 218 23.17 -7.11 7.18
N ASN A 219 24.25 -6.53 6.66
CA ASN A 219 24.25 -5.90 5.34
C ASN A 219 23.88 -6.86 4.21
N ALA A 220 24.32 -8.13 4.28
CA ALA A 220 23.99 -9.10 3.25
C ALA A 220 22.51 -9.50 3.30
N ILE A 221 21.94 -9.58 4.51
CA ILE A 221 20.51 -9.85 4.72
C ILE A 221 19.66 -8.66 4.25
N ASP A 222 20.06 -7.43 4.59
CA ASP A 222 19.37 -6.21 4.15
C ASP A 222 19.29 -6.13 2.62
N GLU A 223 20.41 -6.38 1.94
CA GLU A 223 20.48 -6.41 0.48
C GLU A 223 19.67 -7.56 -0.13
N SER A 224 19.60 -8.72 0.55
CA SER A 224 18.75 -9.83 0.12
C SER A 224 17.25 -9.54 0.30
N ILE A 225 16.86 -8.83 1.37
CA ILE A 225 15.49 -8.35 1.54
C ILE A 225 15.16 -7.36 0.43
N LYS A 226 16.05 -6.40 0.16
CA LYS A 226 15.88 -5.41 -0.90
C LYS A 226 15.67 -6.06 -2.28
N ARG A 227 16.40 -7.12 -2.62
CA ARG A 227 16.24 -7.81 -3.91
C ARG A 227 15.05 -8.75 -3.99
N SER A 228 14.38 -9.03 -2.88
CA SER A 228 13.34 -10.06 -2.82
C SER A 228 11.99 -9.64 -3.40
N PHE A 229 11.82 -8.36 -3.69
CA PHE A 229 10.64 -7.84 -4.35
C PHE A 229 10.78 -8.11 -5.85
N GLU A 230 9.93 -8.98 -6.39
CA GLU A 230 10.13 -9.54 -7.74
C GLU A 230 9.22 -8.88 -8.78
N ASP A 231 7.92 -8.79 -8.48
CA ASP A 231 6.89 -8.42 -9.45
C ASP A 231 5.82 -7.53 -8.79
N ALA A 232 5.22 -6.65 -9.60
CA ALA A 232 3.98 -5.91 -9.30
C ALA A 232 2.98 -6.07 -10.46
N PHE A 233 1.73 -6.43 -10.16
CA PHE A 233 0.71 -6.72 -11.19
C PHE A 233 -0.71 -6.40 -10.70
N GLU A 234 -1.64 -6.21 -11.64
CA GLU A 234 -3.08 -6.08 -11.37
C GLU A 234 -3.66 -7.45 -10.96
N ASP A 235 -4.42 -7.47 -9.86
CA ASP A 235 -5.01 -8.66 -9.22
C ASP A 235 -6.30 -8.24 -8.49
N ASP A 236 -7.37 -8.01 -9.23
CA ASP A 236 -8.62 -7.44 -8.73
C ASP A 236 -9.43 -8.40 -7.86
N ASP A 237 -9.19 -9.71 -7.97
CA ASP A 237 -9.84 -10.73 -7.16
C ASP A 237 -9.06 -11.12 -5.88
N GLU A 238 -7.85 -10.56 -5.73
CA GLU A 238 -6.96 -10.66 -4.58
C GLU A 238 -6.54 -12.12 -4.29
N ASP A 239 -6.33 -12.93 -5.34
CA ASP A 239 -5.93 -14.33 -5.21
C ASP A 239 -4.40 -14.55 -5.23
N GLY A 240 -3.64 -13.51 -5.57
CA GLY A 240 -2.19 -13.50 -5.62
C GLY A 240 -1.60 -13.91 -6.98
N GLU A 241 -2.42 -13.99 -8.02
CA GLU A 241 -2.03 -14.23 -9.41
C GLU A 241 -2.49 -13.04 -10.30
N GLU A 242 -1.88 -12.90 -11.47
CA GLU A 242 -2.20 -11.82 -12.42
C GLU A 242 -3.52 -12.09 -13.17
N ASP A 243 -4.34 -11.05 -13.33
CA ASP A 243 -5.64 -11.08 -14.04
C ASP A 243 -5.57 -10.94 -15.59
#